data_AF-A0A7S0ZCT1-F1
#
_entry.id   AF-A0A7S0ZCT1-F1
#
_cell.length_a   1.000
_cell.length_b   1.000
_cell.length_c   1.000
_cell.angle_alpha   90.00
_cell.angle_beta   90.00
_cell.angle_gamma   90.00
#
_symmetry.space_group_name_H-M   'P 1'
#
loop_
_entity.id
_entity.type
_entity.pdbx_description
1 polymer ?
#
loop_
_entity_poly.entity_id
_entity_poly.type
_entity_poly.pdbx_seq_one_letter_code
_entity_poly.pdbx_strand_id
1 'polypeptide(L)'
;MESGCGLSAEHVRRWMGTPDDKFPGKYAARLGLCLSSTQDTIVLKDSDYAILEDIRSWPDEYGICQYEMTDGCGEISPETALRVAESLILPKGSILEAKEVPSAFQVRFRGFKGMVMQSLEEPARLNRHIVFRRSQRKMRIAPGNRLEVCQVSKFRVCWLNRQIISVLEGLSIPCSVFVNMQR
;
A
#
# COMPACT_ATOMS: atom_id res chain seq x y z
N MET A 1 -43.63 14.83 0.53
CA MET A 1 -42.55 15.11 1.51
C MET A 1 -42.04 13.76 1.96
N GLU A 2 -41.06 13.20 1.25
CA GLU A 2 -40.47 11.92 1.61
C GLU A 2 -39.45 12.15 2.73
N SER A 3 -39.73 11.54 3.87
CA SER A 3 -38.90 11.55 5.07
C SER A 3 -37.51 11.02 4.74
N GLY A 4 -36.48 11.83 4.97
CA GLY A 4 -35.08 11.44 4.84
C GLY A 4 -34.77 10.27 5.76
N CYS A 5 -34.69 9.06 5.18
CA CYS A 5 -34.22 7.88 5.87
C CYS A 5 -32.76 8.08 6.27
N GLY A 6 -32.53 8.38 7.56
CA GLY A 6 -31.20 8.68 8.08
C GLY A 6 -30.26 7.50 7.87
N LEU A 7 -29.12 7.75 7.22
CA LEU A 7 -28.02 6.78 7.14
C LEU A 7 -27.54 6.49 8.57
N SER A 8 -27.80 5.27 9.04
CA SER A 8 -27.32 4.81 10.35
C SER A 8 -25.85 4.43 10.27
N ALA A 9 -25.17 4.45 11.42
CA ALA A 9 -23.78 4.00 11.50
C ALA A 9 -23.62 2.52 11.07
N GLU A 10 -24.68 1.71 11.21
CA GLU A 10 -24.70 0.34 10.72
C GLU A 10 -24.71 0.27 9.19
N HIS A 11 -25.50 1.12 8.52
CA HIS A 11 -25.48 1.24 7.07
C HIS A 11 -24.10 1.62 6.54
N VAL A 12 -23.45 2.59 7.19
CA VAL A 12 -22.08 3.02 6.82
C VAL A 12 -21.07 1.89 7.01
N ARG A 13 -21.10 1.16 8.14
CA ARG A 13 -20.19 0.02 8.37
C ARG A 13 -20.42 -1.11 7.37
N ARG A 14 -21.68 -1.42 7.04
CA ARG A 14 -22.02 -2.43 6.03
C ARG A 14 -21.49 -2.04 4.66
N TRP A 15 -21.56 -0.75 4.31
CA TRP A 15 -20.99 -0.22 3.08
C TRP A 15 -19.46 -0.30 3.07
N MET A 16 -18.77 0.07 4.17
CA MET A 16 -17.29 0.02 4.26
C MET A 16 -16.72 -1.38 3.99
N GLY A 17 -17.48 -2.42 4.33
CA GLY A 17 -17.08 -3.80 4.10
C GLY A 17 -16.94 -4.59 5.40
N THR A 18 -16.42 -5.82 5.29
CA THR A 18 -16.27 -6.72 6.44
C THR A 18 -14.80 -7.11 6.62
N PRO A 19 -14.14 -6.59 7.67
CA PRO A 19 -12.86 -7.13 8.13
C PRO A 19 -13.03 -8.56 8.66
N ASP A 20 -12.05 -9.43 8.42
CA ASP A 20 -12.04 -10.80 8.97
C ASP A 20 -11.41 -10.87 10.38
N ASP A 21 -10.92 -9.73 10.91
CA ASP A 21 -10.25 -9.64 12.22
C ASP A 21 -11.26 -9.75 13.39
N LYS A 22 -11.04 -10.71 14.29
CA LYS A 22 -11.87 -10.91 15.50
C LYS A 22 -11.51 -9.99 16.67
N PHE A 23 -10.32 -9.38 16.63
CA PHE A 23 -9.85 -8.49 17.68
C PHE A 23 -10.41 -7.07 17.47
N PRO A 24 -11.12 -6.48 18.45
CA PRO A 24 -11.79 -5.18 18.27
C PRO A 24 -10.85 -4.06 17.80
N GLY A 25 -9.64 -3.99 18.34
CA GLY A 25 -8.65 -2.97 17.94
C GLY A 25 -8.20 -3.11 16.48
N LYS A 26 -7.92 -4.34 16.03
CA LYS A 26 -7.60 -4.60 14.62
C LYS A 26 -8.80 -4.34 13.74
N TYR A 27 -9.98 -4.80 14.12
CA TYR A 27 -11.23 -4.60 13.39
C TYR A 27 -11.50 -3.10 13.13
N ALA A 28 -11.42 -2.26 14.16
CA ALA A 28 -11.59 -0.82 14.04
C ALA A 28 -10.53 -0.19 13.12
N ALA A 29 -9.26 -0.60 13.25
CA ALA A 29 -8.18 -0.13 12.38
C ALA A 29 -8.39 -0.53 10.90
N ARG A 30 -9.05 -1.67 10.63
CA ARG A 30 -9.41 -2.10 9.26
C ARG A 30 -10.55 -1.27 8.68
N LEU A 31 -11.58 -0.96 9.45
CA LEU A 31 -12.63 -0.04 9.01
C LEU A 31 -12.09 1.36 8.70
N GLY A 32 -11.12 1.82 9.50
CA GLY A 32 -10.41 3.08 9.25
C GLY A 32 -9.66 3.12 7.91
N LEU A 33 -9.49 1.97 7.23
CA LEU A 33 -8.89 1.97 5.90
C LEU A 33 -9.75 2.67 4.85
N CYS A 34 -11.08 2.64 5.01
CA CYS A 34 -12.01 3.32 4.11
C CYS A 34 -12.02 4.84 4.27
N LEU A 35 -11.34 5.37 5.31
CA LEU A 35 -11.35 6.80 5.67
C LEU A 35 -10.04 7.50 5.36
N SER A 36 -9.14 6.83 4.66
CA SER A 36 -7.85 7.42 4.35
C SER A 36 -7.93 8.31 3.13
N SER A 37 -7.21 9.43 3.17
CA SER A 37 -7.11 10.32 2.01
C SER A 37 -6.37 9.61 0.89
N THR A 38 -7.02 9.51 -0.26
CA THR A 38 -6.54 8.85 -1.48
C THR A 38 -6.89 9.67 -2.70
N GLN A 39 -6.19 9.42 -3.81
CA GLN A 39 -6.58 9.89 -5.13
C GLN A 39 -7.01 8.69 -5.98
N ASP A 40 -8.22 8.76 -6.53
CA ASP A 40 -8.76 7.76 -7.45
C ASP A 40 -7.99 7.79 -8.77
N THR A 41 -7.71 6.60 -9.31
CA THR A 41 -6.96 6.44 -10.57
C THR A 41 -7.79 5.67 -11.59
N ILE A 42 -7.35 4.47 -11.96
CA ILE A 42 -7.97 3.61 -12.97
C ILE A 42 -9.03 2.69 -12.36
N VAL A 43 -9.98 2.26 -13.19
CA VAL A 43 -10.90 1.17 -12.86
C VAL A 43 -10.24 -0.16 -13.21
N LEU A 44 -10.21 -1.09 -12.26
CA LEU A 44 -9.73 -2.45 -12.43
C LEU A 44 -10.90 -3.43 -12.45
N LYS A 45 -10.94 -4.29 -13.46
CA LYS A 45 -11.81 -5.47 -13.51
C LYS A 45 -11.14 -6.64 -12.82
N ASP A 46 -11.92 -7.68 -12.50
CA ASP A 46 -11.39 -8.92 -11.95
C ASP A 46 -10.44 -9.65 -12.94
N SER A 47 -10.48 -9.30 -14.23
CA SER A 47 -9.51 -9.72 -15.25
C SER A 47 -8.16 -9.01 -15.14
N ASP A 48 -8.11 -7.83 -14.53
CA ASP A 48 -6.95 -6.96 -14.61
C ASP A 48 -5.95 -7.22 -13.49
N TYR A 49 -6.37 -7.89 -12.42
CA TYR A 49 -5.50 -8.25 -11.31
C TYR A 49 -5.53 -9.75 -10.96
N ALA A 50 -4.43 -10.21 -10.37
CA ALA A 50 -4.36 -11.52 -9.72
C ALA A 50 -3.99 -11.36 -8.25
N ILE A 51 -4.28 -12.41 -7.47
CA ILE A 51 -3.84 -12.53 -6.08
C ILE A 51 -2.96 -13.77 -6.01
N LEU A 52 -1.70 -13.59 -5.63
CA LEU A 52 -0.76 -14.67 -5.40
C LEU A 52 -0.43 -14.80 -3.91
N GLU A 53 0.09 -15.95 -3.52
CA GLU A 53 0.70 -16.10 -2.20
C GLU A 53 1.96 -15.25 -2.09
N ASP A 54 2.29 -14.88 -0.85
CA ASP A 54 3.53 -14.18 -0.53
C ASP A 54 4.74 -15.07 -0.79
N ILE A 55 5.82 -14.47 -1.31
CA ILE A 55 7.09 -15.17 -1.46
C ILE A 55 7.67 -15.35 -0.06
N ARG A 56 8.07 -16.57 0.26
CA ARG A 56 8.63 -16.90 1.57
C ARG A 56 10.16 -16.99 1.52
N SER A 57 10.78 -16.85 2.67
CA SER A 57 12.22 -17.08 2.82
C SER A 57 12.61 -18.49 2.40
N TRP A 58 13.90 -18.67 2.10
CA TRP A 58 14.47 -20.00 2.01
C TRP A 58 14.18 -20.80 3.29
N PRO A 59 13.92 -22.11 3.18
CA PRO A 59 13.74 -22.95 4.35
C PRO A 59 15.01 -22.95 5.21
N ASP A 60 14.87 -22.95 6.53
CA ASP A 60 15.97 -23.20 7.45
C ASP A 60 16.39 -24.70 7.44
N GLU A 61 17.34 -25.07 8.30
CA GLU A 61 17.84 -26.45 8.43
C GLU A 61 16.76 -27.49 8.78
N TYR A 62 15.59 -27.05 9.27
CA TYR A 62 14.43 -27.88 9.57
C TYR A 62 13.34 -27.85 8.48
N GLY A 63 13.61 -27.17 7.36
CA GLY A 63 12.65 -27.02 6.27
C GLY A 63 11.55 -25.98 6.54
N ILE A 64 11.72 -25.10 7.53
CA ILE A 64 10.73 -24.09 7.90
C ILE A 64 11.06 -22.77 7.22
N CYS A 65 10.10 -22.23 6.45
CA CYS A 65 10.18 -20.87 5.94
C CYS A 65 9.68 -19.89 7.01
N GLN A 66 10.59 -19.12 7.60
CA GLN A 66 10.30 -18.28 8.76
C GLN A 66 9.64 -16.93 8.40
N TYR A 67 9.88 -16.40 7.20
CA TYR A 67 9.49 -15.02 6.87
C TYR A 67 8.74 -14.90 5.54
N GLU A 68 7.76 -14.00 5.51
CA GLU A 68 7.12 -13.52 4.29
C GLU A 68 7.96 -12.35 3.72
N MET A 69 8.63 -12.57 2.60
CA MET A 69 9.55 -11.61 1.99
C MET A 69 8.81 -10.50 1.23
N THR A 70 7.53 -10.71 0.91
CA THR A 70 6.70 -9.77 0.14
C THR A 70 5.49 -9.27 0.91
N ASP A 71 5.47 -9.34 2.26
CA ASP A 71 4.33 -8.88 3.06
C ASP A 71 3.99 -7.42 2.70
N GLY A 72 2.78 -7.24 2.15
CA GLY A 72 2.27 -5.94 1.78
C GLY A 72 2.76 -5.42 0.42
N CYS A 73 3.53 -6.20 -0.36
CA CYS A 73 4.19 -5.73 -1.59
C CYS A 73 3.80 -6.57 -2.82
N GLY A 74 3.11 -5.94 -3.76
CA GLY A 74 2.72 -6.50 -5.04
C GLY A 74 3.43 -5.87 -6.23
N GLU A 75 2.97 -6.18 -7.44
CA GLU A 75 3.56 -5.76 -8.70
C GLU A 75 2.53 -5.09 -9.61
N ILE A 76 2.97 -4.15 -10.44
CA ILE A 76 2.16 -3.46 -11.46
C ILE A 76 2.92 -3.46 -12.77
N SER A 77 2.24 -3.73 -13.89
CA SER A 77 2.87 -3.68 -15.21
C SER A 77 3.28 -2.24 -15.55
N PRO A 78 4.40 -2.03 -16.27
CA PRO A 78 4.83 -0.70 -16.71
C PRO A 78 3.73 0.09 -17.44
N GLU A 79 2.97 -0.56 -18.33
CA GLU A 79 1.83 0.06 -19.02
C GLU A 79 0.77 0.59 -18.04
N THR A 80 0.44 -0.22 -17.03
CA THR A 80 -0.59 0.14 -16.04
C THR A 80 -0.07 1.22 -15.10
N ALA A 81 1.21 1.16 -14.72
CA ALA A 81 1.86 2.18 -13.91
C ALA A 81 1.85 3.54 -14.62
N LEU A 82 2.09 3.58 -15.94
CA LEU A 82 1.98 4.79 -16.73
C LEU A 82 0.55 5.36 -16.70
N ARG A 83 -0.47 4.53 -16.94
CA ARG A 83 -1.88 4.94 -16.89
C ARG A 83 -2.29 5.48 -15.51
N VAL A 84 -1.79 4.85 -14.45
CA VAL A 84 -1.97 5.33 -13.07
C VAL A 84 -1.29 6.69 -12.90
N ALA A 85 -0.03 6.84 -13.30
CA ALA A 85 0.70 8.10 -13.20
C ALA A 85 0.01 9.24 -13.96
N GLU A 86 -0.44 9.00 -15.19
CA GLU A 86 -1.18 9.98 -15.99
C GLU A 86 -2.47 10.45 -15.30
N SER A 87 -3.20 9.54 -14.66
CA SER A 87 -4.42 9.88 -13.91
C SER A 87 -4.15 10.68 -12.63
N LEU A 88 -2.93 10.58 -12.08
CA LEU A 88 -2.55 11.32 -10.87
C LEU A 88 -2.22 12.79 -11.17
N ILE A 89 -1.76 13.11 -12.39
CA ILE A 89 -1.38 14.47 -12.80
C ILE A 89 -2.63 15.36 -12.89
N LEU A 90 -2.89 16.14 -11.84
CA LEU A 90 -3.95 17.14 -11.81
C LEU A 90 -3.40 18.58 -11.77
N PRO A 91 -4.14 19.58 -12.29
CA PRO A 91 -3.72 20.98 -12.29
C PRO A 91 -3.51 21.60 -10.89
N LYS A 92 -4.14 21.04 -9.84
CA LYS A 92 -3.97 21.44 -8.43
C LYS A 92 -4.16 20.21 -7.52
N GLY A 93 -3.29 20.06 -6.51
CA GLY A 93 -3.41 18.99 -5.50
C GLY A 93 -2.99 17.59 -5.96
N SER A 94 -2.28 17.49 -7.08
CA SER A 94 -1.72 16.24 -7.59
C SER A 94 -0.72 15.62 -6.61
N ILE A 95 -0.81 14.30 -6.39
CA ILE A 95 0.23 13.54 -5.69
C ILE A 95 1.54 13.50 -6.50
N LEU A 96 1.43 13.65 -7.83
CA LEU A 96 2.55 13.57 -8.78
C LEU A 96 2.87 14.97 -9.35
N GLU A 97 4.08 15.45 -9.10
CA GLU A 97 4.50 16.82 -9.46
C GLU A 97 5.12 16.91 -10.87
N ALA A 98 5.60 15.79 -11.43
CA ALA A 98 6.29 15.71 -12.73
C ALA A 98 5.69 14.60 -13.62
N LYS A 99 5.96 14.62 -14.93
CA LYS A 99 5.53 13.59 -15.89
C LYS A 99 6.33 12.28 -15.79
N GLU A 100 6.93 12.00 -14.66
CA GLU A 100 7.70 10.78 -14.43
C GLU A 100 6.81 9.70 -13.84
N VAL A 101 6.93 8.46 -14.32
CA VAL A 101 6.18 7.32 -13.79
C VAL A 101 6.88 6.83 -12.52
N PRO A 102 6.25 6.88 -11.34
CA PRO A 102 6.86 6.41 -10.10
C PRO A 102 7.14 4.92 -10.13
N SER A 103 8.28 4.48 -9.59
CA SER A 103 8.63 3.05 -9.49
C SER A 103 7.74 2.30 -8.50
N ALA A 104 7.13 2.99 -7.53
CA ALA A 104 6.25 2.39 -6.54
C ALA A 104 5.04 3.27 -6.20
N PHE A 105 3.93 2.60 -5.86
CA PHE A 105 2.69 3.25 -5.45
C PHE A 105 2.21 2.63 -4.14
N GLN A 106 1.88 3.46 -3.16
CA GLN A 106 1.12 3.03 -1.99
C GLN A 106 -0.36 3.05 -2.34
N VAL A 107 -1.00 1.89 -2.36
CA VAL A 107 -2.34 1.72 -2.92
C VAL A 107 -3.37 1.22 -1.92
N ARG A 108 -4.63 1.53 -2.23
CA ARG A 108 -5.83 0.91 -1.68
C ARG A 108 -6.73 0.45 -2.82
N PHE A 109 -7.28 -0.73 -2.66
CA PHE A 109 -8.16 -1.30 -3.68
C PHE A 109 -9.02 -2.40 -3.05
N ARG A 110 -10.33 -2.26 -2.96
CA ARG A 110 -11.24 -3.35 -2.54
C ARG A 110 -10.76 -4.14 -1.31
N GLY A 111 -10.30 -3.44 -0.27
CA GLY A 111 -9.80 -4.07 0.95
C GLY A 111 -8.36 -4.56 0.90
N PHE A 112 -7.69 -4.42 -0.25
CA PHE A 112 -6.24 -4.51 -0.37
C PHE A 112 -5.59 -3.21 0.08
N LYS A 113 -4.50 -3.35 0.83
CA LYS A 113 -3.65 -2.25 1.28
C LYS A 113 -2.20 -2.69 1.17
N GLY A 114 -1.36 -1.87 0.54
CA GLY A 114 0.06 -2.14 0.45
C GLY A 114 0.78 -1.27 -0.56
N MET A 115 1.94 -1.75 -0.99
CA MET A 115 2.72 -1.19 -2.08
C MET A 115 2.54 -2.03 -3.34
N VAL A 116 2.53 -1.39 -4.51
CA VAL A 116 2.75 -2.06 -5.80
C VAL A 116 3.96 -1.44 -6.47
N MET A 117 4.88 -2.28 -6.91
CA MET A 117 6.13 -1.89 -7.55
C MET A 117 6.03 -2.17 -9.06
N GLN A 118 6.58 -1.29 -9.89
CA GLN A 118 6.73 -1.60 -11.31
C GLN A 118 7.53 -2.88 -11.48
N SER A 119 6.96 -3.85 -12.20
CA SER A 119 7.67 -5.09 -12.49
C SER A 119 8.74 -4.86 -13.56
N LEU A 120 9.93 -5.43 -13.34
CA LEU A 120 11.06 -5.33 -14.29
C LEU A 120 10.86 -6.24 -15.50
N GLU A 121 10.11 -7.33 -15.29
CA GLU A 121 9.63 -8.21 -16.34
C GLU A 121 8.13 -7.93 -16.48
N GLU A 122 7.61 -7.85 -17.70
CA GLU A 122 6.17 -7.78 -17.87
C GLU A 122 5.53 -8.94 -17.08
N PRO A 123 4.52 -8.70 -16.21
CA PRO A 123 3.70 -9.77 -15.67
C PRO A 123 2.86 -10.47 -16.77
N ALA A 124 3.20 -10.26 -18.05
CA ALA A 124 2.76 -10.96 -19.25
C ALA A 124 2.66 -12.49 -19.08
N ARG A 125 3.46 -13.09 -18.18
CA ARG A 125 3.33 -14.53 -17.88
C ARG A 125 1.97 -14.89 -17.25
N LEU A 126 1.27 -13.94 -16.65
CA LEU A 126 -0.06 -14.08 -16.05
C LEU A 126 -1.17 -13.39 -16.85
N ASN A 127 -0.84 -12.59 -17.87
CA ASN A 127 -1.77 -11.72 -18.60
C ASN A 127 -2.58 -10.80 -17.66
N ARG A 128 -1.93 -10.25 -16.63
CA ARG A 128 -2.53 -9.34 -15.63
C ARG A 128 -1.77 -8.04 -15.55
N HIS A 129 -2.50 -6.97 -15.28
CA HIS A 129 -1.97 -5.61 -15.15
C HIS A 129 -1.41 -5.34 -13.74
N ILE A 130 -1.96 -6.00 -12.71
CA ILE A 130 -1.53 -5.88 -11.31
C ILE A 130 -1.52 -7.25 -10.63
N VAL A 131 -0.54 -7.51 -9.79
CA VAL A 131 -0.48 -8.70 -8.94
C VAL A 131 -0.45 -8.25 -7.48
N PHE A 132 -1.50 -8.57 -6.74
CA PHE A 132 -1.52 -8.41 -5.30
C PHE A 132 -1.02 -9.68 -4.61
N ARG A 133 -0.48 -9.53 -3.41
CA ARG A 133 -0.15 -10.64 -2.51
C ARG A 133 -1.28 -10.89 -1.52
N ARG A 134 -1.39 -12.13 -1.02
CA ARG A 134 -2.41 -12.51 -0.04
C ARG A 134 -2.33 -11.66 1.22
N SER A 135 -1.12 -11.37 1.70
CA SER A 135 -0.85 -10.48 2.82
C SER A 135 -1.50 -9.09 2.64
N GLN A 136 -1.61 -8.57 1.40
CA GLN A 136 -2.21 -7.26 1.14
C GLN A 136 -3.72 -7.22 1.37
N ARG A 137 -4.43 -8.35 1.34
CA ARG A 137 -5.88 -8.41 1.54
C ARG A 137 -6.22 -8.26 3.02
N LYS A 138 -6.70 -7.09 3.41
CA LYS A 138 -7.04 -6.76 4.80
C LYS A 138 -8.55 -6.81 5.10
N MET A 139 -9.40 -6.80 4.06
CA MET A 139 -10.85 -7.00 4.17
C MET A 139 -11.32 -8.04 3.15
N ARG A 140 -12.31 -8.86 3.52
CA ARG A 140 -12.83 -9.94 2.67
C ARG A 140 -13.81 -9.42 1.62
N ILE A 141 -14.63 -8.46 2.03
CA ILE A 141 -15.63 -7.81 1.18
C ILE A 141 -15.41 -6.32 1.32
N ALA A 142 -15.21 -5.62 0.21
CA ALA A 142 -15.13 -4.18 0.15
C ALA A 142 -15.68 -3.67 -1.20
N PRO A 143 -16.39 -2.54 -1.21
CA PRO A 143 -16.98 -1.98 -2.43
C PRO A 143 -15.91 -1.29 -3.30
N GLY A 144 -16.34 -0.88 -4.49
CA GLY A 144 -15.51 -0.14 -5.44
C GLY A 144 -14.71 -1.05 -6.37
N ASN A 145 -14.22 -0.46 -7.45
CA ASN A 145 -13.35 -1.10 -8.44
C ASN A 145 -12.28 -0.13 -8.95
N ARG A 146 -12.12 1.02 -8.29
CA ARG A 146 -11.09 2.00 -8.58
C ARG A 146 -9.85 1.70 -7.74
N LEU A 147 -8.69 1.74 -8.38
CA LEU A 147 -7.42 1.76 -7.68
C LEU A 147 -7.21 3.15 -7.10
N GLU A 148 -6.92 3.20 -5.82
CA GLU A 148 -6.71 4.44 -5.08
C GLU A 148 -5.24 4.54 -4.70
N VAL A 149 -4.60 5.69 -4.93
CA VAL A 149 -3.21 5.92 -4.55
C VAL A 149 -3.16 6.85 -3.34
N CYS A 150 -2.47 6.42 -2.29
CA CYS A 150 -2.19 7.24 -1.11
C CYS A 150 -0.96 8.12 -1.34
N GLN A 151 0.11 7.52 -1.85
CA GLN A 151 1.42 8.14 -2.07
C GLN A 151 2.16 7.43 -3.19
N VAL A 152 3.12 8.13 -3.78
CA VAL A 152 4.03 7.60 -4.80
C VAL A 152 5.47 7.62 -4.30
N SER A 153 6.33 6.77 -4.85
CA SER A 153 7.77 6.85 -4.62
C SER A 153 8.32 8.20 -5.08
N LYS A 154 8.94 8.93 -4.16
CA LYS A 154 9.69 10.16 -4.47
C LYS A 154 10.86 10.33 -3.52
N PHE A 155 11.90 10.99 -4.00
CA PHE A 155 13.03 11.37 -3.16
C PHE A 155 12.55 12.28 -2.03
N ARG A 156 13.05 12.04 -0.82
CA ARG A 156 12.79 12.87 0.35
C ARG A 156 14.10 13.12 1.06
N VAL A 157 14.36 14.38 1.38
CA VAL A 157 15.46 14.73 2.28
C VAL A 157 15.10 14.20 3.67
N CYS A 158 16.02 13.47 4.27
CA CYS A 158 15.89 12.91 5.61
C CYS A 158 17.00 13.47 6.49
N TRP A 159 16.70 13.62 7.78
CA TRP A 159 17.67 14.02 8.80
C TRP A 159 17.77 12.93 9.86
N LEU A 160 18.91 12.89 10.53
CA LEU A 160 19.12 11.96 11.62
C LEU A 160 18.29 12.40 12.84
N ASN A 161 17.30 11.59 13.21
CA ASN A 161 16.51 11.85 14.41
C ASN A 161 17.23 11.29 15.65
N ARG A 162 16.88 11.84 16.83
CA ARG A 162 17.50 11.42 18.10
C ARG A 162 17.28 9.93 18.40
N GLN A 163 16.15 9.38 17.97
CA GLN A 163 15.82 7.96 18.17
C GLN A 163 16.80 7.04 17.43
N ILE A 164 17.15 7.36 16.18
CA ILE A 164 18.15 6.60 15.42
C ILE A 164 19.53 6.77 16.05
N ILE A 165 19.90 7.98 16.49
CA ILE A 165 21.17 8.23 17.19
C ILE A 165 21.31 7.29 18.39
N SER A 166 20.29 7.22 19.25
CA SER A 166 20.33 6.35 20.43
C SER A 166 20.49 4.87 20.09
N VAL A 167 19.90 4.39 18.99
CA VAL A 167 20.12 3.03 18.51
C VAL A 167 21.57 2.82 18.08
N LEU A 168 22.12 3.77 17.31
CA LEU A 168 23.50 3.68 16.82
C LEU A 168 24.54 3.76 17.94
N GLU A 169 24.32 4.59 18.96
CA GLU A 169 25.15 4.62 20.17
C GLU A 169 25.10 3.29 20.92
N GLY A 170 23.92 2.67 21.01
CA GLY A 170 23.76 1.31 21.56
C GLY A 170 24.51 0.25 20.75
N LEU A 171 24.71 0.48 19.45
CA LEU A 171 25.56 -0.32 18.57
C LEU A 171 27.05 0.11 18.61
N SER A 172 27.44 0.85 19.65
CA SER A 172 28.81 1.29 19.93
C SER A 172 29.40 2.33 18.96
N ILE A 173 28.55 3.08 18.23
CA ILE A 173 29.02 4.25 17.48
C ILE A 173 29.25 5.42 18.47
N PRO A 174 30.46 6.02 18.53
CA PRO A 174 30.74 7.10 19.48
C PRO A 174 29.92 8.36 19.24
N CYS A 175 29.45 9.00 20.32
CA CYS A 175 28.67 10.23 20.27
C CYS A 175 29.36 11.38 19.49
N SER A 176 30.70 11.43 19.54
CA SER A 176 31.51 12.44 18.84
C SER A 176 31.28 12.45 17.33
N VAL A 177 30.94 11.30 16.72
CA VAL A 177 30.60 11.21 15.29
C VAL A 177 29.37 12.05 14.99
N PHE A 178 28.31 11.95 15.81
CA PHE A 178 27.07 12.70 15.61
C PHE A 178 27.23 14.19 15.89
N VAL A 179 28.02 14.57 16.90
CA VAL A 179 28.32 15.99 17.19
C VAL A 179 29.07 16.64 16.02
N ASN A 180 30.01 15.91 15.40
CA ASN A 180 30.73 16.42 14.24
C ASN A 180 29.84 16.56 13.00
N MET A 181 28.80 15.73 12.85
CA MET A 181 27.82 15.84 11.76
C MET A 181 26.82 17.00 11.92
N GLN A 182 26.75 17.64 13.10
CA GLN A 182 25.89 18.80 13.36
C GLN A 182 26.59 20.15 13.09
N ARG A 183 27.87 20.13 12.71
CA ARG A 183 28.62 21.31 12.29
C ARG A 183 28.43 21.57 10.80
#